data_AF-A0A9X3FX47-F1
#
_entry.id   AF-A0A9X3FX47-F1
#
_cell.length_a   1.000
_cell.length_b   1.000
_cell.length_c   1.000
_cell.angle_alpha   90.00
_cell.angle_beta   90.00
_cell.angle_gamma   90.00
#
_symmetry.space_group_name_H-M   'P 1'
#
loop_
_entity.id
_entity.type
_entity.pdbx_description
1 polymer ?
#
loop_
_entity_poly.entity_id
_entity_poly.type
_entity_poly.pdbx_seq_one_letter_code
_entity_poly.pdbx_strand_id
1 'polypeptide(L)'
;MSGVDFDAWTALVDDSPTSRTEWAAVIGAWSEPHRSYHDLAHLAAVLGIVDELAGHAADPVAVRLAAWYHDIAYDPQRSDNEEVSAARARIGLLGLVDDATVAEVERLVLLTAGHDPEPDDANGAVLCDADLAVLASPPAAYAGYASAVRAEYGHLSDDEFTTGRIAVLEQLLALPELFRVPVAAERWTELARANLTAELTLLRARSA
;
A
#
# COMPACT_ATOMS: atom_id res chain seq x y z
N MET A 1 -1.15 5.15 -18.14
CA MET A 1 -1.66 5.17 -16.75
C MET A 1 -1.09 6.43 -16.14
N SER A 2 -1.92 7.38 -15.73
CA SER A 2 -1.41 8.63 -15.14
C SER A 2 -0.68 8.31 -13.83
N GLY A 3 0.53 8.82 -13.66
CA GLY A 3 1.27 8.75 -12.39
C GLY A 3 2.23 7.57 -12.23
N VAL A 4 2.16 6.54 -13.09
CA VAL A 4 3.08 5.38 -13.08
C VAL A 4 3.88 5.35 -14.38
N ASP A 5 4.52 6.46 -14.71
CA ASP A 5 5.37 6.62 -15.88
C ASP A 5 6.79 7.03 -15.47
N PHE A 6 7.69 7.08 -16.46
CA PHE A 6 9.09 7.39 -16.21
C PHE A 6 9.30 8.86 -15.81
N ASP A 7 8.42 9.77 -16.21
CA ASP A 7 8.51 11.19 -15.84
C ASP A 7 8.20 11.36 -14.36
N ALA A 8 7.16 10.68 -13.84
CA ALA A 8 6.84 10.65 -12.42
C ALA A 8 7.98 10.05 -11.57
N TRP A 9 8.65 9.01 -12.07
CA TRP A 9 9.80 8.39 -11.42
C TRP A 9 11.04 9.32 -11.39
N THR A 10 11.41 9.90 -12.53
CA THR A 10 12.62 10.75 -12.63
C THR A 10 12.50 12.07 -11.89
N ALA A 11 11.29 12.52 -11.58
CA ALA A 11 11.08 13.62 -10.63
C ALA A 11 11.62 13.32 -9.22
N LEU A 12 11.91 12.05 -8.88
CA LEU A 12 12.37 11.61 -7.57
C LEU A 12 13.87 11.24 -7.51
N VAL A 13 14.44 10.70 -8.59
CA VAL A 13 15.79 10.05 -8.58
C VAL A 13 16.73 10.43 -9.74
N ASP A 14 16.47 11.57 -10.39
CA ASP A 14 17.14 12.04 -11.61
C ASP A 14 17.07 11.05 -12.81
N ASP A 15 17.30 11.57 -14.02
CA ASP A 15 17.41 10.74 -15.22
C ASP A 15 18.84 10.20 -15.39
N SER A 16 18.99 8.88 -15.28
CA SER A 16 20.25 8.18 -15.51
C SER A 16 20.01 6.78 -16.08
N PRO A 17 21.02 6.12 -16.69
CA PRO A 17 20.90 4.74 -17.11
C PRO A 17 20.52 3.78 -15.96
N THR A 18 21.02 4.04 -14.76
CA THR A 18 20.66 3.29 -13.54
C THR A 18 19.20 3.51 -13.18
N SER A 19 18.74 4.77 -13.15
CA SER A 19 17.35 5.14 -12.86
C SER A 19 16.36 4.50 -13.85
N ARG A 20 16.68 4.49 -15.15
CA ARG A 20 15.88 3.82 -16.19
C ARG A 20 15.77 2.32 -16.00
N THR A 21 16.89 1.68 -15.64
CA THR A 21 16.94 0.24 -15.40
C THR A 21 16.12 -0.12 -14.16
N GLU A 22 16.26 0.67 -13.09
CA GLU A 22 15.52 0.45 -11.86
C GLU A 22 14.02 0.67 -12.05
N TRP A 23 13.61 1.76 -12.70
CA TRP A 23 12.20 2.00 -13.04
C TRP A 23 11.59 0.83 -13.82
N ALA A 24 12.30 0.34 -14.85
CA ALA A 24 11.80 -0.81 -15.62
C ALA A 24 11.67 -2.07 -14.76
N ALA A 25 12.55 -2.28 -13.79
CA ALA A 25 12.46 -3.39 -12.85
C ALA A 25 11.27 -3.22 -11.87
N VAL A 26 11.05 -2.01 -11.36
CA VAL A 26 9.89 -1.68 -10.50
C VAL A 26 8.59 -1.94 -11.26
N ILE A 27 8.45 -1.42 -12.48
CA ILE A 27 7.28 -1.67 -13.33
C ILE A 27 7.10 -3.16 -13.60
N GLY A 28 8.18 -3.88 -13.88
CA GLY A 28 8.15 -5.32 -14.09
C GLY A 28 7.56 -6.08 -12.90
N ALA A 29 7.96 -5.72 -11.69
CA ALA A 29 7.48 -6.34 -10.45
C ALA A 29 5.98 -6.07 -10.22
N TRP A 30 5.54 -4.82 -10.38
CA TRP A 30 4.11 -4.46 -10.28
C TRP A 30 3.24 -5.03 -11.41
N SER A 31 3.86 -5.51 -12.51
CA SER A 31 3.18 -6.10 -13.67
C SER A 31 3.13 -7.64 -13.63
N GLU A 32 3.55 -8.27 -12.54
CA GLU A 32 3.55 -9.73 -12.44
C GLU A 32 2.13 -10.31 -12.57
N PRO A 33 1.92 -11.37 -13.36
CA PRO A 33 0.59 -11.81 -13.78
C PRO A 33 -0.24 -12.46 -12.67
N HIS A 34 0.35 -12.76 -11.51
CA HIS A 34 -0.37 -13.29 -10.35
C HIS A 34 -1.05 -12.21 -9.51
N ARG A 35 -0.68 -10.94 -9.69
CA ARG A 35 -1.27 -9.79 -8.99
C ARG A 35 -2.64 -9.50 -9.57
N SER A 36 -3.63 -9.33 -8.69
CA SER A 36 -5.01 -8.97 -9.08
C SER A 36 -5.46 -7.68 -8.42
N TYR A 37 -5.06 -7.43 -7.18
CA TYR A 37 -5.25 -6.17 -6.48
C TYR A 37 -3.94 -5.39 -6.38
N HIS A 38 -2.84 -6.03 -5.97
CA HIS A 38 -1.55 -5.37 -5.75
C HIS A 38 -0.78 -5.18 -7.08
N ASP A 39 -1.40 -4.49 -8.03
CA ASP A 39 -0.93 -4.26 -9.39
C ASP A 39 -0.62 -2.78 -9.67
N LEU A 40 -0.31 -2.45 -10.93
CA LEU A 40 -0.04 -1.07 -11.36
C LEU A 40 -1.21 -0.09 -11.12
N ALA A 41 -2.46 -0.57 -11.08
CA ALA A 41 -3.61 0.27 -10.79
C ALA A 41 -3.69 0.64 -9.31
N HIS A 42 -3.36 -0.30 -8.41
CA HIS A 42 -3.17 0.00 -6.98
C HIS A 42 -2.05 1.00 -6.77
N LEU A 43 -0.86 0.75 -7.34
CA LEU A 43 0.26 1.68 -7.24
C LEU A 43 -0.11 3.10 -7.72
N ALA A 44 -0.82 3.22 -8.84
CA ALA A 44 -1.27 4.51 -9.36
C ALA A 44 -2.24 5.21 -8.39
N ALA A 45 -3.14 4.45 -7.74
CA ALA A 45 -4.08 4.98 -6.77
C ALA A 45 -3.35 5.50 -5.51
N VAL A 46 -2.41 4.72 -4.97
CA VAL A 46 -1.61 5.11 -3.80
C VAL A 46 -0.79 6.37 -4.10
N LEU A 47 -0.07 6.41 -5.23
CA LEU A 47 0.71 7.58 -5.63
C LEU A 47 -0.16 8.84 -5.79
N GLY A 48 -1.34 8.70 -6.39
CA GLY A 48 -2.30 9.80 -6.53
C GLY A 48 -2.75 10.37 -5.18
N ILE A 49 -2.99 9.52 -4.19
CA ILE A 49 -3.39 9.96 -2.85
C ILE A 49 -2.19 10.53 -2.07
N VAL A 50 -1.00 9.95 -2.21
CA VAL A 50 0.23 10.54 -1.67
C VAL A 50 0.41 11.97 -2.22
N ASP A 51 0.13 12.20 -3.50
CA ASP A 51 0.16 13.55 -4.08
C ASP A 51 -0.90 14.49 -3.49
N GLU A 52 -2.14 14.01 -3.28
CA GLU A 52 -3.20 14.78 -2.60
C GLU A 52 -2.81 15.16 -1.16
N LEU A 53 -2.12 14.27 -0.45
CA LEU A 53 -1.76 14.43 0.96
C LEU A 53 -0.33 14.95 1.16
N ALA A 54 0.43 15.24 0.10
CA ALA A 54 1.85 15.58 0.18
C ALA A 54 2.16 16.78 1.09
N GLY A 55 1.22 17.72 1.24
CA GLY A 55 1.37 18.87 2.15
C GLY A 55 1.38 18.50 3.65
N HIS A 56 1.02 17.26 3.98
CA HIS A 56 1.04 16.73 5.35
C HIS A 56 2.27 15.86 5.65
N ALA A 57 3.07 15.50 4.63
CA ALA A 57 4.31 14.75 4.83
C ALA A 57 5.47 15.69 5.19
N ALA A 58 6.37 15.22 6.06
CA ALA A 58 7.61 15.92 6.37
C ALA A 58 8.64 15.77 5.24
N ASP A 59 8.67 14.60 4.61
CA ASP A 59 9.46 14.29 3.42
C ASP A 59 8.59 13.65 2.33
N PRO A 60 7.94 14.47 1.47
CA PRO A 60 7.10 13.97 0.40
C PRO A 60 7.85 13.17 -0.68
N VAL A 61 9.18 13.30 -0.78
CA VAL A 61 9.98 12.53 -1.76
C VAL A 61 10.16 11.10 -1.23
N ALA A 62 10.56 10.96 0.03
CA ALA A 62 10.67 9.65 0.67
C ALA A 62 9.34 8.90 0.68
N VAL A 63 8.21 9.58 0.97
CA VAL A 63 6.88 8.94 0.95
C VAL A 63 6.49 8.44 -0.44
N ARG A 64 6.77 9.21 -1.51
CA ARG A 64 6.51 8.76 -2.89
C ARG A 64 7.37 7.56 -3.24
N LEU A 65 8.66 7.60 -2.92
CA LEU A 65 9.56 6.45 -3.14
C LEU A 65 9.07 5.23 -2.36
N ALA A 66 8.67 5.38 -1.09
CA ALA A 66 8.08 4.29 -0.32
C ALA A 66 6.81 3.72 -0.99
N ALA A 67 5.94 4.56 -1.54
CA ALA A 67 4.78 4.10 -2.29
C ALA A 67 5.17 3.27 -3.54
N TRP A 68 6.22 3.64 -4.28
CA TRP A 68 6.74 2.83 -5.38
C TRP A 68 7.23 1.45 -4.95
N TYR A 69 7.69 1.31 -3.71
CA TYR A 69 8.33 0.09 -3.20
C TYR A 69 7.47 -0.75 -2.24
N HIS A 70 6.38 -0.23 -1.66
CA HIS A 70 5.71 -0.89 -0.53
C HIS A 70 5.33 -2.36 -0.78
N ASP A 71 4.74 -2.66 -1.94
CA ASP A 71 4.44 -4.04 -2.39
C ASP A 71 5.22 -4.46 -3.64
N ILE A 72 6.43 -3.91 -3.83
CA ILE A 72 7.27 -4.29 -4.98
C ILE A 72 7.56 -5.79 -4.99
N ALA A 73 7.73 -6.40 -3.82
CA ALA A 73 7.72 -7.84 -3.65
C ALA A 73 6.37 -8.26 -3.07
N TYR A 74 5.65 -9.12 -3.79
CA TYR A 74 4.34 -9.59 -3.35
C TYR A 74 4.15 -11.05 -3.76
N ASP A 75 4.11 -11.91 -2.75
CA ASP A 75 3.67 -13.30 -2.88
C ASP A 75 2.66 -13.57 -1.75
N PRO A 76 1.39 -13.87 -2.07
CA PRO A 76 0.35 -14.08 -1.05
C PRO A 76 0.56 -15.35 -0.21
N GLN A 77 1.59 -16.17 -0.52
CA GLN A 77 2.00 -17.31 0.31
C GLN A 77 3.08 -16.95 1.34
N ARG A 78 3.63 -15.74 1.28
CA ARG A 78 4.68 -15.26 2.20
C ARG A 78 4.08 -14.39 3.29
N SER A 79 4.80 -14.31 4.40
CA SER A 79 4.48 -13.46 5.55
C SER A 79 5.50 -12.35 5.77
N ASP A 80 6.45 -12.18 4.86
CA ASP A 80 7.59 -11.26 4.96
C ASP A 80 7.72 -10.37 3.71
N ASN A 81 6.59 -10.08 3.04
CA ASN A 81 6.59 -9.31 1.80
C ASN A 81 7.16 -7.91 2.03
N GLU A 82 6.78 -7.25 3.12
CA GLU A 82 7.23 -5.92 3.50
C GLU A 82 8.74 -5.89 3.78
N GLU A 83 9.29 -6.90 4.46
CA GLU A 83 10.75 -7.00 4.66
C GLU A 83 11.50 -7.20 3.34
N VAL A 84 10.97 -8.02 2.43
CA VAL A 84 11.57 -8.23 1.11
C VAL A 84 11.46 -6.96 0.26
N SER A 85 10.33 -6.27 0.30
CA SER A 85 10.11 -4.99 -0.38
C SER A 85 11.04 -3.90 0.15
N ALA A 86 11.21 -3.80 1.47
CA ALA A 86 12.10 -2.85 2.11
C ALA A 86 13.58 -3.12 1.73
N ALA A 87 14.00 -4.39 1.74
CA ALA A 87 15.33 -4.78 1.27
C ALA A 87 15.52 -4.48 -0.23
N ARG A 88 14.49 -4.68 -1.05
CA ARG A 88 14.51 -4.35 -2.49
C ARG A 88 14.63 -2.85 -2.72
N ALA A 89 13.97 -2.02 -1.91
CA ALA A 89 14.06 -0.57 -1.94
C ALA A 89 15.48 -0.10 -1.59
N ARG A 90 16.07 -0.63 -0.51
CA ARG A 90 17.44 -0.30 -0.10
C ARG A 90 18.45 -0.55 -1.22
N ILE A 91 18.33 -1.68 -1.92
CA ILE A 91 19.23 -2.03 -3.02
C ILE A 91 18.94 -1.17 -4.26
N GLY A 92 17.67 -1.00 -4.60
CA GLY A 92 17.23 -0.29 -5.81
C GLY A 92 17.57 1.19 -5.82
N LEU A 93 17.53 1.83 -4.66
CA LEU A 93 17.76 3.26 -4.49
C LEU A 93 19.23 3.62 -4.23
N LEU A 94 20.11 2.63 -4.09
CA LEU A 94 21.52 2.86 -3.79
C LEU A 94 22.19 3.67 -4.92
N GLY A 95 22.69 4.86 -4.57
CA GLY A 95 23.33 5.77 -5.52
C GLY A 95 22.36 6.53 -6.43
N LEU A 96 21.04 6.37 -6.23
CA LEU A 96 20.00 7.18 -6.85
C LEU A 96 19.53 8.31 -5.93
N VAL A 97 19.56 8.08 -4.61
CA VAL A 97 19.27 9.07 -3.57
C VAL A 97 20.29 8.97 -2.44
N ASP A 98 20.24 9.89 -1.48
CA ASP A 98 21.11 9.83 -0.30
C ASP A 98 20.71 8.72 0.70
N ASP A 99 21.66 8.31 1.54
CA ASP A 99 21.47 7.22 2.50
C ASP A 99 20.34 7.50 3.51
N ALA A 100 20.05 8.77 3.80
CA ALA A 100 18.97 9.15 4.73
C ALA A 100 17.60 8.89 4.10
N THR A 101 17.43 9.23 2.82
CA THR A 101 16.24 8.94 2.03
C THR A 101 16.04 7.43 1.90
N VAL A 102 17.10 6.68 1.62
CA VAL A 102 17.03 5.21 1.57
C VAL A 102 16.53 4.63 2.90
N ALA A 103 17.08 5.09 4.02
CA ALA A 103 16.70 4.61 5.35
C ALA A 103 15.23 4.95 5.68
N GLU A 104 14.77 6.13 5.31
CA GLU A 104 13.37 6.53 5.53
C GLU A 104 12.41 5.72 4.65
N VAL A 105 12.74 5.51 3.37
CA VAL A 105 11.94 4.66 2.48
C VAL A 105 11.82 3.24 3.03
N GLU A 106 12.92 2.64 3.47
CA GLU A 106 12.92 1.31 4.07
C GLU A 106 12.03 1.25 5.32
N ARG A 107 12.14 2.24 6.22
CA ARG A 107 11.30 2.32 7.42
C ARG A 107 9.82 2.43 7.08
N LEU A 108 9.47 3.27 6.10
CA LEU A 108 8.11 3.48 5.65
C LEU A 108 7.51 2.24 4.98
N VAL A 109 8.29 1.51 4.17
CA VAL A 109 7.85 0.23 3.60
C VAL A 109 7.60 -0.81 4.68
N LEU A 110 8.47 -0.92 5.69
CA LEU A 110 8.22 -1.85 6.82
C LEU A 110 6.97 -1.48 7.63
N LEU A 111 6.66 -0.19 7.73
CA LEU A 111 5.51 0.31 8.48
C LEU A 111 4.17 -0.16 7.86
N THR A 112 4.12 -0.43 6.55
CA THR A 112 2.87 -0.88 5.90
C THR A 112 2.45 -2.29 6.32
N ALA A 113 3.28 -3.06 7.01
CA ALA A 113 2.84 -4.36 7.55
C ALA A 113 1.77 -4.23 8.65
N GLY A 114 1.79 -3.11 9.39
CA GLY A 114 0.86 -2.85 10.49
C GLY A 114 -0.11 -1.68 10.25
N HIS A 115 0.23 -0.79 9.32
CA HIS A 115 -0.48 0.47 9.07
C HIS A 115 -0.72 1.31 10.34
N ASP A 116 0.20 1.24 11.30
CA ASP A 116 0.07 1.86 12.61
C ASP A 116 1.25 2.82 12.88
N PRO A 117 1.31 3.97 12.19
CA PRO A 117 2.31 4.99 12.47
C PRO A 117 2.12 5.58 13.87
N GLU A 118 3.24 5.98 14.47
CA GLU A 118 3.22 6.78 15.70
C GLU A 118 2.51 8.13 15.47
N PRO A 119 1.90 8.75 16.50
CA PRO A 119 1.12 9.97 16.34
C PRO A 119 1.87 11.17 15.72
N ASP A 120 3.20 11.21 15.83
CA ASP A 120 4.07 12.25 15.26
C ASP A 120 4.79 11.82 13.96
N ASP A 121 4.52 10.61 13.45
CA ASP A 121 5.07 10.11 12.19
C ASP A 121 4.25 10.61 10.99
N ALA A 122 4.50 11.86 10.59
CA ALA A 122 3.82 12.51 9.48
C ALA A 122 4.00 11.78 8.13
N ASN A 123 5.17 11.18 7.90
CA ASN A 123 5.45 10.45 6.66
C ASN A 123 4.69 9.12 6.62
N GLY A 124 4.73 8.37 7.73
CA GLY A 124 4.00 7.13 7.90
C GLY A 124 2.50 7.33 7.80
N ALA A 125 1.98 8.40 8.43
CA ALA A 125 0.57 8.80 8.32
C ALA A 125 0.13 8.97 6.86
N VAL A 126 0.91 9.67 6.03
CA VAL A 126 0.55 9.88 4.63
C VAL A 126 0.60 8.56 3.84
N LEU A 127 1.63 7.74 4.01
CA LEU A 127 1.74 6.47 3.29
C LEU A 127 0.62 5.49 3.67
N CYS A 128 0.40 5.28 4.97
CA CYS A 128 -0.63 4.35 5.45
C CYS A 128 -2.04 4.81 5.07
N ASP A 129 -2.34 6.10 5.18
CA ASP A 129 -3.64 6.63 4.75
C ASP A 129 -3.86 6.46 3.24
N ALA A 130 -2.81 6.66 2.44
CA ALA A 130 -2.88 6.48 0.99
C ALA A 130 -3.11 5.03 0.58
N ASP A 131 -2.42 4.09 1.23
CA ASP A 131 -2.55 2.65 0.97
C ASP A 131 -3.93 2.11 1.40
N LEU A 132 -4.44 2.56 2.56
CA LEU A 132 -5.74 2.14 3.10
C LEU A 132 -6.94 2.87 2.49
N ALA A 133 -6.75 3.89 1.65
CA ALA A 133 -7.84 4.71 1.13
C ALA A 133 -8.89 3.92 0.33
N VAL A 134 -8.52 2.78 -0.28
CA VAL A 134 -9.43 1.86 -0.97
C VAL A 134 -10.60 1.43 -0.07
N LEU A 135 -10.36 1.36 1.25
CA LEU A 135 -11.35 0.91 2.22
C LEU A 135 -12.53 1.87 2.29
N ALA A 136 -12.31 3.16 2.03
CA ALA A 136 -13.33 4.20 2.00
C ALA A 136 -14.00 4.39 0.63
N SER A 137 -13.71 3.51 -0.34
CA SER A 137 -14.33 3.57 -1.67
C SER A 137 -15.85 3.31 -1.63
N PRO A 138 -16.60 3.73 -2.66
CA PRO A 138 -18.03 3.38 -2.76
C PRO A 138 -18.23 1.86 -2.70
N PRO A 139 -19.33 1.34 -2.11
CA PRO A 139 -19.49 -0.09 -1.83
C PRO A 139 -19.27 -1.03 -3.04
N ALA A 140 -19.63 -0.60 -4.25
CA ALA A 140 -19.39 -1.37 -5.46
C ALA A 140 -17.89 -1.49 -5.82
N ALA A 141 -17.12 -0.42 -5.62
CA ALA A 141 -15.67 -0.42 -5.81
C ALA A 141 -14.98 -1.26 -4.72
N TYR A 142 -15.43 -1.12 -3.46
CA TYR A 142 -14.94 -1.94 -2.35
C TYR A 142 -15.17 -3.44 -2.59
N ALA A 143 -16.33 -3.83 -3.12
CA ALA A 143 -16.60 -5.22 -3.48
C ALA A 143 -15.65 -5.73 -4.59
N GLY A 144 -15.29 -4.87 -5.55
CA GLY A 144 -14.27 -5.15 -6.56
C GLY A 144 -12.89 -5.39 -5.93
N TYR A 145 -12.48 -4.50 -5.01
CA TYR A 145 -11.26 -4.66 -4.20
C TYR A 145 -11.24 -6.00 -3.45
N ALA A 146 -12.27 -6.30 -2.66
CA ALA A 146 -12.34 -7.53 -1.88
C ALA A 146 -12.32 -8.79 -2.77
N SER A 147 -12.96 -8.74 -3.94
CA SER A 147 -12.91 -9.83 -4.92
C SER A 147 -11.52 -9.99 -5.54
N ALA A 148 -10.81 -8.90 -5.83
CA ALA A 148 -9.45 -8.95 -6.36
C ALA A 148 -8.47 -9.53 -5.34
N VAL A 149 -8.57 -9.12 -4.07
CA VAL A 149 -7.83 -9.75 -2.97
C VAL A 149 -8.15 -11.24 -2.87
N ARG A 150 -9.43 -11.65 -2.90
CA ARG A 150 -9.80 -13.08 -2.88
C ARG A 150 -9.13 -13.88 -4.01
N ALA A 151 -8.97 -13.30 -5.18
CA ALA A 151 -8.35 -13.95 -6.34
C ALA A 151 -6.86 -14.25 -6.11
N GLU A 152 -6.13 -13.35 -5.44
CA GLU A 152 -4.70 -13.54 -5.12
C GLU A 152 -4.48 -14.72 -4.15
N TYR A 153 -5.44 -14.93 -3.25
CA TYR A 153 -5.45 -16.06 -2.32
C TYR A 153 -6.17 -17.31 -2.88
N GLY A 154 -6.26 -17.46 -4.20
CA GLY A 154 -6.92 -18.61 -4.86
C GLY A 154 -6.31 -19.97 -4.52
N HIS A 155 -5.09 -19.99 -3.95
CA HIS A 155 -4.41 -21.18 -3.46
C HIS A 155 -4.96 -21.69 -2.10
N LEU A 156 -5.70 -20.84 -1.35
CA LEU A 156 -6.35 -21.21 -0.10
C LEU A 156 -7.78 -21.72 -0.32
N SER A 157 -8.21 -22.64 0.54
CA SER A 157 -9.63 -22.97 0.66
C SER A 157 -10.45 -21.76 1.11
N ASP A 158 -11.76 -21.81 0.89
CA ASP A 158 -12.66 -20.75 1.31
C ASP A 158 -12.65 -20.54 2.84
N ASP A 159 -12.48 -21.60 3.62
CA ASP A 159 -12.43 -21.54 5.10
C ASP A 159 -11.13 -20.90 5.59
N GLU A 160 -9.99 -21.29 5.02
CA GLU A 160 -8.68 -20.70 5.32
C GLU A 160 -8.65 -19.22 4.95
N PHE A 161 -9.09 -18.87 3.74
CA PHE A 161 -9.17 -17.47 3.31
C PHE A 161 -10.10 -16.67 4.21
N THR A 162 -11.29 -17.19 4.52
CA THR A 162 -12.27 -16.48 5.36
C THR A 162 -11.70 -16.22 6.75
N THR A 163 -11.02 -17.21 7.35
CA THR A 163 -10.38 -17.06 8.67
C THR A 163 -9.31 -15.98 8.65
N GLY A 164 -8.40 -16.02 7.66
CA GLY A 164 -7.33 -15.02 7.51
C GLY A 164 -7.88 -13.62 7.21
N ARG A 165 -8.85 -13.51 6.31
CA ARG A 165 -9.48 -12.24 5.96
C ARG A 165 -10.20 -11.62 7.16
N ILE A 166 -10.94 -12.41 7.94
CA ILE A 166 -11.56 -11.93 9.20
C ILE A 166 -10.50 -11.34 10.13
N ALA A 167 -9.36 -12.01 10.32
CA ALA A 167 -8.30 -11.52 11.19
C ALA A 167 -7.73 -10.17 10.71
N VAL A 168 -7.51 -9.99 9.40
CA VAL A 168 -7.07 -8.72 8.82
C VAL A 168 -8.10 -7.61 9.06
N LEU A 169 -9.38 -7.88 8.81
CA LEU A 169 -10.43 -6.87 9.02
C LEU A 169 -10.57 -6.47 10.49
N GLU A 170 -10.45 -7.44 11.40
CA GLU A 170 -10.47 -7.19 12.84
C GLU A 170 -9.26 -6.37 13.30
N GLN A 171 -8.06 -6.67 12.80
CA GLN A 171 -6.85 -5.88 13.07
C GLN A 171 -7.03 -4.43 12.65
N LEU A 172 -7.48 -4.18 11.41
CA LEU A 172 -7.72 -2.82 10.91
C LEU A 172 -8.79 -2.07 11.72
N LEU A 173 -9.88 -2.76 12.08
CA LEU A 173 -10.94 -2.16 12.90
C LEU A 173 -10.49 -1.84 14.33
N ALA A 174 -9.49 -2.55 14.84
CA ALA A 174 -8.91 -2.39 16.17
C ALA A 174 -7.85 -1.28 16.26
N LEU A 175 -7.39 -0.74 15.12
CA LEU A 175 -6.50 0.42 15.11
C LEU A 175 -7.15 1.60 15.88
N PRO A 176 -6.39 2.32 16.73
CA PRO A 176 -6.91 3.49 17.44
C PRO A 176 -7.49 4.53 16.48
N GLU A 177 -6.79 4.76 15.37
CA GLU A 177 -7.19 5.61 14.26
C GLU A 177 -6.88 4.87 12.96
N LEU A 178 -7.89 4.67 12.12
CA LEU A 178 -7.72 3.98 10.83
C LEU A 178 -7.07 4.89 9.77
N PHE A 179 -7.29 6.20 9.89
CA PHE A 179 -6.65 7.23 9.08
C PHE A 179 -6.09 8.30 10.03
N ARG A 180 -4.88 8.76 9.76
CA ARG A 180 -4.06 9.59 10.66
C ARG A 180 -4.03 11.04 10.24
N VAL A 181 -4.07 11.30 8.93
CA VAL A 181 -4.12 12.66 8.40
C VAL A 181 -5.53 13.23 8.65
N PRO A 182 -5.70 14.37 9.34
CA PRO A 182 -7.02 14.83 9.77
C PRO A 182 -8.05 14.99 8.64
N VAL A 183 -7.63 15.51 7.48
CA VAL A 183 -8.52 15.67 6.32
C VAL A 183 -8.91 14.34 5.66
N ALA A 184 -8.03 13.33 5.73
CA ALA A 184 -8.32 11.98 5.29
C ALA A 184 -9.29 11.30 6.27
N ALA A 185 -9.01 11.40 7.57
CA ALA A 185 -9.82 10.83 8.63
C ALA A 185 -11.27 11.34 8.60
N GLU A 186 -11.49 12.66 8.45
CA GLU A 186 -12.83 13.25 8.32
C GLU A 186 -13.58 12.70 7.10
N ARG A 187 -12.87 12.49 5.99
CA ARG A 187 -13.46 12.06 4.72
C ARG A 187 -13.73 10.55 4.65
N TRP A 188 -12.87 9.74 5.24
CA TRP A 188 -12.76 8.31 4.91
C TRP A 188 -13.10 7.35 6.05
N THR A 189 -12.93 7.75 7.33
CA THR A 189 -13.04 6.82 8.47
C THR A 189 -14.39 6.12 8.53
N GLU A 190 -15.48 6.87 8.47
CA GLU A 190 -16.84 6.29 8.58
C GLU A 190 -17.17 5.38 7.39
N LEU A 191 -16.76 5.77 6.18
CA LEU A 191 -16.96 4.97 4.97
C LEU A 191 -16.17 3.65 5.05
N ALA A 192 -14.90 3.72 5.45
CA ALA A 192 -14.07 2.53 5.61
C ALA A 192 -14.61 1.60 6.69
N ARG A 193 -14.93 2.11 7.88
CA ARG A 193 -15.49 1.30 8.97
C ARG A 193 -16.81 0.63 8.56
N ALA A 194 -17.66 1.32 7.79
CA ALA A 194 -18.89 0.73 7.26
C ALA A 194 -18.61 -0.43 6.29
N ASN A 195 -17.69 -0.26 5.34
CA ASN A 195 -17.30 -1.31 4.39
C ASN A 195 -16.65 -2.51 5.09
N LEU A 196 -15.66 -2.27 5.96
CA LEU A 196 -14.98 -3.31 6.74
C LEU A 196 -15.97 -4.13 7.58
N THR A 197 -16.88 -3.45 8.28
CA THR A 197 -17.89 -4.11 9.12
C THR A 197 -18.89 -4.91 8.29
N ALA A 198 -19.28 -4.41 7.12
CA ALA A 198 -20.17 -5.12 6.21
C ALA A 198 -19.51 -6.41 5.67
N GLU A 199 -18.25 -6.34 5.23
CA GLU A 199 -17.50 -7.52 4.79
C GLU A 199 -17.35 -8.53 5.93
N LEU A 200 -16.93 -8.07 7.12
CA LEU A 200 -16.77 -8.92 8.30
C LEU A 200 -18.07 -9.64 8.69
N THR A 201 -19.20 -8.95 8.61
CA THR A 201 -20.53 -9.54 8.88
C THR A 201 -20.88 -10.63 7.88
N LEU A 202 -20.63 -10.40 6.59
CA LEU A 202 -20.88 -11.38 5.53
C LEU A 202 -20.00 -12.62 5.68
N LEU A 203 -18.71 -12.45 6.00
CA LEU A 203 -17.77 -13.54 6.19
C LEU A 203 -18.16 -14.42 7.40
N ARG A 204 -18.48 -13.79 8.54
CA ARG A 204 -18.93 -14.53 9.74
C ARG A 204 -20.24 -15.29 9.52
N ALA A 205 -21.15 -14.76 8.71
CA ALA A 205 -22.39 -15.44 8.36
C ALA A 205 -22.18 -16.67 7.46
N ARG A 206 -21.06 -16.73 6.70
CA ARG A 206 -20.70 -17.90 5.88
C ARG A 206 -19.99 -19.00 6.67
N SER A 207 -19.30 -18.64 7.75
CA SER A 207 -18.57 -19.59 8.61
C SER A 207 -19.42 -20.22 9.72
N ALA A 208 -20.66 -19.76 9.90
CA ALA A 208 -21.63 -20.25 10.89
C ALA A 208 -22.49 -21.38 10.30
#